data_AF-A0A6S7FDG3-F1
#
_entry.id   AF-A0A6S7FDG3-F1
#
_cell.length_a   1.000
_cell.length_b   1.000
_cell.length_c   1.000
_cell.angle_alpha   90.00
_cell.angle_beta   90.00
_cell.angle_gamma   90.00
#
_symmetry.space_group_name_H-M   'P 1'
#
loop_
_entity.id
_entity.type
_entity.pdbx_description
1 polymer ?
#
loop_
_entity_poly.entity_id
_entity_poly.type
_entity_poly.pdbx_seq_one_letter_code
_entity_poly.pdbx_strand_id
1 'polypeptide(L)'
;MSDHAVANLLRSPERLVIIEAAAGCGKTYQAAAYAQEVVGAIGDGRLLILTHTHAACSVFAERTKKAGARVEIKTIDALIAQIALAYHEPLGLPRDLTSWAWQDGGRGFEIMATKVAGFLRHQPMVARALAQRYPVIVCDEHQDTSVDQHSVVMSLLSAGAVVRIFGDPMQRIYGAKTDKAAREDRARWDALKAQGAGEKLITPHRWQTGCPLLGAWVIEARESLERGIPIDLTGALPPSVRVLVGNNTAQMRTGYKLSKEHRAPIDKVLKSSSQLMILASQNDLVSALRAFWFRTVPIWEGHTRNALGALVQTLRAGHGDPEALAQGVITFMGSVAAGFSSSSHGDRLLQEVRTGAARSTTGKPANIQAVARCLLNSPSHTGVSNALAKIAALVKENAAGFDTVKIDHWSELRDAVRIGQFADPDEGFAEVSRMRSHSHPSLPPKVLSSIHKAKGLECDHAMLMACDKGQFTSTLYAKSKMYVAFSRAKKSLTLVVSTSNPSPLFKLRW
;
A
#
# COMPACT_ATOMS: atom_id res chain seq x y z
N MET A 1 17.93 8.47 23.17
CA MET A 1 19.18 7.75 22.80
C MET A 1 19.66 8.30 21.48
N SER A 2 20.96 8.55 21.35
CA SER A 2 21.50 9.33 20.23
C SER A 2 21.75 8.45 19.02
N ASP A 3 21.63 9.04 17.83
CA ASP A 3 21.96 8.41 16.56
C ASP A 3 23.38 7.81 16.55
N HIS A 4 24.26 8.35 17.39
CA HIS A 4 25.62 7.84 17.61
C HIS A 4 25.64 6.42 18.19
N ALA A 5 24.76 6.09 19.14
CA ALA A 5 24.67 4.74 19.71
C ALA A 5 24.27 3.72 18.65
N VAL A 6 23.29 4.08 17.81
CA VAL A 6 22.86 3.25 16.67
C VAL A 6 23.99 3.08 15.67
N ALA A 7 24.69 4.17 15.32
CA ALA A 7 25.82 4.10 14.39
C ALA A 7 26.94 3.19 14.93
N ASN A 8 27.24 3.26 16.24
CA ASN A 8 28.22 2.38 16.88
C ASN A 8 27.75 0.92 16.88
N LEU A 9 26.48 0.66 17.20
CA LEU A 9 25.95 -0.70 17.18
C LEU A 9 25.96 -1.31 15.78
N LEU A 10 25.64 -0.55 14.74
CA LEU A 10 25.69 -1.04 13.36
C LEU A 10 27.10 -1.52 12.97
N ARG A 11 28.15 -0.88 13.49
CA ARG A 11 29.57 -1.23 13.28
C ARG A 11 30.10 -2.31 14.22
N SER A 12 29.30 -2.75 15.20
CA SER A 12 29.70 -3.80 16.12
C SER A 12 29.96 -5.14 15.40
N PRO A 13 30.74 -6.05 16.01
CA PRO A 13 30.98 -7.38 15.47
C PRO A 13 29.75 -8.29 15.53
N GLU A 14 28.63 -7.83 16.10
CA GLU A 14 27.39 -8.60 16.20
C GLU A 14 26.90 -9.04 14.83
N ARG A 15 26.54 -10.32 14.71
CA ARG A 15 26.06 -10.89 13.44
C ARG A 15 24.64 -10.45 13.12
N LEU A 16 23.82 -10.17 14.14
CA LEU A 16 22.46 -9.69 13.99
C LEU A 16 22.26 -8.44 14.84
N VAL A 17 21.91 -7.33 14.18
CA VAL A 17 21.56 -6.06 14.83
C VAL A 17 20.16 -5.65 14.41
N ILE A 18 19.34 -5.23 15.37
CA ILE A 18 17.95 -4.79 15.16
C ILE A 18 17.79 -3.34 15.61
N ILE A 19 17.45 -2.47 14.68
CA ILE A 19 17.20 -1.05 14.94
C ILE A 19 15.69 -0.80 14.87
N GLU A 20 15.06 -0.61 16.03
CA GLU A 20 13.67 -0.19 16.13
C GLU A 20 13.59 1.33 15.95
N ALA A 21 12.98 1.78 14.87
CA ALA A 21 13.14 3.15 14.44
C ALA A 21 11.81 3.78 14.05
N ALA A 22 11.38 4.77 14.83
CA ALA A 22 10.12 5.44 14.62
C ALA A 22 10.06 6.15 13.25
N ALA A 23 8.84 6.45 12.78
CA ALA A 23 8.62 7.18 11.54
C ALA A 23 9.32 8.55 11.59
N GLY A 24 10.07 8.88 10.54
CA GLY A 24 10.77 10.16 10.46
C GLY A 24 12.06 10.26 11.29
N CYS A 25 12.52 9.15 11.90
CA CYS A 25 13.75 9.10 12.71
C CYS A 25 15.01 8.65 11.96
N GLY A 26 15.03 8.78 10.63
CA GLY A 26 16.26 8.57 9.86
C GLY A 26 16.66 7.11 9.58
N LYS A 27 15.73 6.14 9.63
CA LYS A 27 15.95 4.72 9.25
C LYS A 27 16.82 4.55 8.01
N THR A 28 16.29 4.97 6.87
CA THR A 28 16.94 4.86 5.56
C THR A 28 18.26 5.62 5.50
N TYR A 29 18.38 6.73 6.23
CA TYR A 29 19.62 7.50 6.31
C TYR A 29 20.73 6.71 7.02
N GLN A 30 20.46 6.19 8.22
CA GLN A 30 21.40 5.38 8.99
C GLN A 30 21.77 4.09 8.26
N ALA A 31 20.79 3.40 7.68
CA ALA A 31 20.99 2.21 6.87
C ALA A 31 21.89 2.48 5.65
N ALA A 32 21.64 3.56 4.90
CA ALA A 32 22.43 3.90 3.71
C ALA A 32 23.85 4.36 4.08
N ALA A 33 24.01 5.13 5.17
CA ALA A 33 25.31 5.56 5.65
C ALA A 33 26.18 4.37 6.07
N TYR A 34 25.61 3.43 6.85
CA TYR A 34 26.28 2.19 7.20
C TYR A 34 26.67 1.37 5.95
N ALA A 35 25.76 1.24 4.99
CA ALA A 35 26.02 0.49 3.76
C ALA A 35 27.17 1.10 2.94
N GLN A 36 27.26 2.43 2.85
CA GLN A 36 28.37 3.09 2.16
C GLN A 36 29.72 2.85 2.85
N GLU A 37 29.73 2.79 4.17
CA GLU A 37 30.96 2.65 4.94
C GLU A 37 31.51 1.22 4.87
N VAL A 38 30.65 0.22 5.11
CA VAL A 38 31.09 -1.18 5.24
C VAL A 38 31.42 -1.83 3.87
N VAL A 39 30.93 -1.29 2.76
CA VAL A 39 31.16 -1.84 1.41
C VAL A 39 32.65 -1.91 1.04
N GLY A 40 33.51 -1.11 1.67
CA GLY A 40 34.95 -1.18 1.46
C GLY A 40 35.59 -2.43 2.07
N ALA A 41 34.97 -3.02 3.10
CA ALA A 41 35.53 -4.09 3.92
C ALA A 41 35.03 -5.50 3.54
N ILE A 42 34.07 -5.62 2.62
CA ILE A 42 33.41 -6.89 2.28
C ILE A 42 34.15 -7.76 1.24
N GLY A 43 35.42 -7.44 0.94
CA GLY A 43 36.23 -8.16 -0.07
C GLY A 43 35.56 -8.17 -1.45
N ASP A 44 35.51 -9.36 -2.08
CA ASP A 44 34.86 -9.59 -3.38
C ASP A 44 33.32 -9.74 -3.29
N GLY A 45 32.78 -9.74 -2.07
CA GLY A 45 31.35 -9.81 -1.82
C GLY A 45 30.62 -8.51 -2.20
N ARG A 46 29.28 -8.57 -2.15
CA ARG A 46 28.39 -7.43 -2.36
C ARG A 46 27.52 -7.19 -1.14
N LEU A 47 27.26 -5.94 -0.79
CA LEU A 47 26.28 -5.63 0.23
C LEU A 47 24.89 -5.71 -0.39
N LEU A 48 23.97 -6.41 0.27
CA LEU A 48 22.58 -6.51 -0.16
C LEU A 48 21.67 -5.62 0.69
N ILE A 49 20.95 -4.70 0.06
CA ILE A 49 19.88 -3.93 0.71
C ILE A 49 18.54 -4.51 0.25
N LEU A 50 17.73 -4.93 1.22
CA LEU A 50 16.41 -5.47 1.04
C LEU A 50 15.35 -4.50 1.54
N THR A 51 14.38 -4.17 0.69
CA THR A 51 13.24 -3.31 1.04
C THR A 51 11.91 -3.97 0.66
N HIS A 52 10.79 -3.31 0.97
CA HIS A 52 9.45 -3.73 0.53
C HIS A 52 8.91 -2.98 -0.69
N THR A 53 9.55 -1.88 -1.11
CA THR A 53 9.02 -1.06 -2.21
C THR A 53 10.13 -0.58 -3.13
N HIS A 54 9.81 -0.48 -4.42
CA HIS A 54 10.74 0.09 -5.40
C HIS A 54 11.07 1.57 -5.10
N ALA A 55 10.13 2.33 -4.52
CA ALA A 55 10.40 3.70 -4.09
C ALA A 55 11.51 3.74 -3.02
N ALA A 56 11.47 2.84 -2.03
CA ALA A 56 12.57 2.73 -1.06
C ALA A 56 13.88 2.29 -1.74
N CYS A 57 13.83 1.37 -2.70
CA CYS A 57 15.02 1.01 -3.50
C CYS A 57 15.65 2.22 -4.19
N SER A 58 14.84 3.09 -4.82
CA SER A 58 15.31 4.31 -5.48
C SER A 58 15.99 5.27 -4.49
N VAL A 59 15.44 5.44 -3.29
CA VAL A 59 16.05 6.27 -2.24
C VAL A 59 17.40 5.71 -1.79
N PHE A 60 17.49 4.40 -1.58
CA PHE A 60 18.78 3.76 -1.27
C PHE A 60 19.76 3.91 -2.43
N ALA A 61 19.33 3.70 -3.68
CA ALA A 61 20.19 3.76 -4.86
C ALA A 61 20.81 5.16 -5.04
N GLU A 62 20.01 6.21 -4.86
CA GLU A 62 20.51 7.59 -4.87
C GLU A 62 21.51 7.81 -3.73
N ARG A 63 21.18 7.35 -2.52
CA ARG A 63 22.03 7.55 -1.34
C ARG A 63 23.29 6.72 -1.36
N THR A 64 23.34 5.54 -1.97
CA THR A 64 24.52 4.67 -2.02
C THR A 64 25.23 4.72 -3.37
N LYS A 65 24.92 5.71 -4.22
CA LYS A 65 25.48 5.85 -5.58
C LYS A 65 27.01 5.76 -5.62
N LYS A 66 27.71 6.29 -4.60
CA LYS A 66 29.18 6.24 -4.50
C LYS A 66 29.74 4.82 -4.36
N ALA A 67 28.97 3.88 -3.82
CA ALA A 67 29.37 2.49 -3.64
C ALA A 67 29.29 1.66 -4.93
N GLY A 68 28.60 2.17 -5.95
CA GLY A 68 28.48 1.55 -7.27
C GLY A 68 27.88 0.13 -7.21
N ALA A 69 28.37 -0.76 -8.07
CA ALA A 69 27.86 -2.12 -8.23
C ALA A 69 28.12 -3.07 -7.03
N ARG A 70 28.89 -2.62 -6.02
CA ARG A 70 29.13 -3.39 -4.79
C ARG A 70 27.96 -3.36 -3.82
N VAL A 71 26.99 -2.46 -4.02
CA VAL A 71 25.72 -2.43 -3.29
C VAL A 71 24.61 -2.87 -4.23
N GLU A 72 24.00 -4.01 -3.95
CA GLU A 72 22.85 -4.53 -4.67
C GLU A 72 21.58 -4.21 -3.89
N ILE A 73 20.60 -3.55 -4.52
CA ILE A 73 19.39 -3.07 -3.86
C ILE A 73 18.19 -3.72 -4.53
N LYS A 74 17.38 -4.43 -3.74
CA LYS A 74 16.23 -5.18 -4.25
C LYS A 74 15.07 -5.12 -3.26
N THR A 75 13.87 -5.36 -3.77
CA THR A 75 12.79 -5.80 -2.87
C THR A 75 13.06 -7.22 -2.41
N ILE A 76 12.53 -7.62 -1.25
CA ILE A 76 12.67 -9.01 -0.77
C ILE A 76 12.06 -9.98 -1.79
N ASP A 77 10.91 -9.64 -2.37
CA ASP A 77 10.27 -10.46 -3.39
C ASP A 77 11.13 -10.60 -4.66
N ALA A 78 11.91 -9.57 -5.03
CA ALA A 78 12.83 -9.66 -6.15
C ALA A 78 14.03 -10.57 -5.87
N LEU A 79 14.54 -10.61 -4.62
CA LEU A 79 15.54 -11.60 -4.21
C LEU A 79 14.96 -13.01 -4.28
N ILE A 80 13.75 -13.21 -3.73
CA ILE A 80 13.05 -14.50 -3.76
C ILE A 80 12.83 -14.96 -5.20
N ALA A 81 12.35 -14.08 -6.08
CA ALA A 81 12.14 -14.38 -7.49
C ALA A 81 13.46 -14.73 -8.20
N GLN A 82 14.57 -14.05 -7.88
CA GLN A 82 15.89 -14.39 -8.43
C GLN A 82 16.34 -15.79 -8.03
N ILE A 83 16.17 -16.16 -6.75
CA ILE A 83 16.51 -17.50 -6.27
C ILE A 83 15.57 -18.53 -6.89
N ALA A 84 14.27 -18.24 -6.93
CA ALA A 84 13.27 -19.08 -7.54
C ALA A 84 13.57 -19.35 -9.02
N LEU A 85 14.02 -18.34 -9.77
CA LEU A 85 14.38 -18.49 -11.18
C LEU A 85 15.62 -19.37 -11.36
N ALA A 86 16.65 -19.16 -10.54
CA ALA A 86 17.88 -19.94 -10.60
C ALA A 86 17.67 -21.43 -10.25
N TYR A 87 16.68 -21.72 -9.41
CA TYR A 87 16.37 -23.05 -8.90
C TYR A 87 14.94 -23.49 -9.25
N HIS A 88 14.41 -23.07 -10.40
CA HIS A 88 12.98 -23.28 -10.70
C HIS A 88 12.61 -24.77 -10.79
N GLU A 89 13.48 -25.62 -11.37
CA GLU A 89 13.26 -27.07 -11.49
C GLU A 89 13.14 -27.77 -10.13
N PRO A 90 14.12 -27.69 -9.21
CA PRO A 90 14.00 -28.34 -7.89
C PRO A 90 12.90 -27.73 -7.02
N LEU A 91 12.49 -26.48 -7.26
CA LEU A 91 11.37 -25.85 -6.58
C LEU A 91 10.00 -26.26 -7.15
N GLY A 92 9.97 -26.95 -8.30
CA GLY A 92 8.73 -27.27 -9.02
C GLY A 92 8.01 -25.99 -9.48
N LEU A 93 8.76 -25.03 -9.99
CA LEU A 93 8.27 -23.75 -10.49
C LEU A 93 8.49 -23.62 -12.00
N PRO A 94 7.60 -22.90 -12.71
CA PRO A 94 7.77 -22.65 -14.14
C PRO A 94 8.96 -21.71 -14.41
N ARG A 95 9.47 -21.73 -15.65
CA ARG A 95 10.56 -20.83 -16.09
C ARG A 95 10.12 -19.37 -16.14
N ASP A 96 8.91 -19.10 -16.63
CA ASP A 96 8.33 -17.75 -16.58
C ASP A 96 7.63 -17.53 -15.24
N LEU A 97 8.41 -17.07 -14.26
CA LEU A 97 7.89 -16.68 -12.96
C LEU A 97 7.15 -15.35 -12.99
N THR A 98 7.39 -14.49 -13.99
CA THR A 98 6.87 -13.12 -13.96
C THR A 98 5.37 -13.16 -14.12
N SER A 99 4.87 -13.79 -15.19
CA SER A 99 3.43 -13.92 -15.45
C SER A 99 2.78 -14.84 -14.41
N TRP A 100 3.48 -15.92 -14.03
CA TRP A 100 2.99 -16.90 -13.06
C TRP A 100 2.79 -16.32 -11.65
N ALA A 101 3.70 -15.47 -11.16
CA ALA A 101 3.61 -14.91 -9.81
C ALA A 101 2.37 -14.04 -9.60
N TRP A 102 1.96 -13.34 -10.67
CA TRP A 102 0.80 -12.45 -10.67
C TRP A 102 -0.54 -13.17 -10.84
N GLN A 103 -0.52 -14.48 -11.16
CA GLN A 103 -1.73 -15.29 -11.20
C GLN A 103 -2.43 -15.27 -9.83
N ASP A 104 -3.77 -15.36 -9.86
CA ASP A 104 -4.63 -15.37 -8.67
C ASP A 104 -4.41 -14.17 -7.73
N GLY A 105 -4.12 -13.00 -8.32
CA GLY A 105 -4.00 -11.74 -7.60
C GLY A 105 -2.66 -11.60 -6.86
N GLY A 106 -1.61 -12.28 -7.34
CA GLY A 106 -0.28 -12.23 -6.74
C GLY A 106 0.02 -13.37 -5.76
N ARG A 107 -0.85 -14.38 -5.65
CA ARG A 107 -0.64 -15.52 -4.74
C ARG A 107 0.65 -16.29 -5.07
N GLY A 108 1.09 -16.25 -6.32
CA GLY A 108 2.36 -16.85 -6.72
C GLY A 108 3.56 -16.27 -5.98
N PHE A 109 3.55 -15.00 -5.56
CA PHE A 109 4.61 -14.43 -4.71
C PHE A 109 4.72 -15.11 -3.35
N GLU A 110 3.58 -15.39 -2.70
CA GLU A 110 3.54 -16.12 -1.43
C GLU A 110 4.06 -17.55 -1.61
N ILE A 111 3.63 -18.23 -2.68
CA ILE A 111 4.08 -19.59 -2.99
C ILE A 111 5.60 -19.64 -3.26
N MET A 112 6.16 -18.66 -4.00
CA MET A 112 7.61 -18.56 -4.19
C MET A 112 8.33 -18.36 -2.86
N ALA A 113 7.83 -17.46 -2.00
CA ALA A 113 8.43 -17.20 -0.72
C ALA A 113 8.49 -18.47 0.14
N THR A 114 7.37 -19.21 0.27
CA THR A 114 7.32 -20.47 1.00
C THR A 114 8.28 -21.52 0.44
N LYS A 115 8.30 -21.70 -0.89
CA LYS A 115 9.17 -22.67 -1.55
C LYS A 115 10.65 -22.33 -1.39
N VAL A 116 11.04 -21.07 -1.61
CA VAL A 116 12.43 -20.60 -1.46
C VAL A 116 12.87 -20.67 0.01
N ALA A 117 12.02 -20.27 0.96
CA ALA A 117 12.32 -20.39 2.38
C ALA A 117 12.55 -21.85 2.79
N GLY A 118 11.69 -22.77 2.34
CA GLY A 118 11.87 -24.20 2.53
C GLY A 118 13.17 -24.72 1.91
N PHE A 119 13.46 -24.33 0.67
CA PHE A 119 14.64 -24.76 -0.07
C PHE A 119 15.94 -24.32 0.60
N LEU A 120 16.07 -23.06 1.02
CA LEU A 120 17.28 -22.57 1.68
C LEU A 120 17.56 -23.26 3.02
N ARG A 121 16.50 -23.67 3.76
CA ARG A 121 16.66 -24.45 4.99
C ARG A 121 17.19 -25.86 4.74
N HIS A 122 16.80 -26.49 3.63
CA HIS A 122 17.20 -27.86 3.29
C HIS A 122 18.44 -27.95 2.39
N GLN A 123 18.87 -26.85 1.78
CA GLN A 123 20.04 -26.78 0.90
C GLN A 123 21.10 -25.79 1.44
N PRO A 124 21.86 -26.16 2.49
CA PRO A 124 22.82 -25.26 3.13
C PRO A 124 23.91 -24.74 2.19
N MET A 125 24.27 -25.50 1.15
CA MET A 125 25.28 -25.07 0.17
C MET A 125 24.81 -23.84 -0.61
N VAL A 126 23.54 -23.79 -1.01
CA VAL A 126 22.96 -22.62 -1.69
C VAL A 126 22.91 -21.41 -0.76
N ALA A 127 22.47 -21.60 0.48
CA ALA A 127 22.44 -20.53 1.47
C ALA A 127 23.85 -19.96 1.75
N ARG A 128 24.88 -20.83 1.84
CA ARG A 128 26.28 -20.43 2.01
C ARG A 128 26.81 -19.68 0.78
N ALA A 129 26.51 -20.14 -0.43
CA ALA A 129 26.90 -19.44 -1.65
C ALA A 129 26.27 -18.03 -1.72
N LEU A 130 25.01 -17.90 -1.33
CA LEU A 130 24.34 -16.60 -1.22
C LEU A 130 24.94 -15.73 -0.11
N ALA A 131 25.29 -16.29 1.05
CA ALA A 131 25.94 -15.55 2.13
C ALA A 131 27.38 -15.12 1.79
N GLN A 132 28.11 -15.91 1.00
CA GLN A 132 29.42 -15.52 0.45
C GLN A 132 29.29 -14.40 -0.57
N ARG A 133 28.26 -14.45 -1.42
CA ARG A 133 27.94 -13.36 -2.36
C ARG A 133 27.48 -12.10 -1.63
N TYR A 134 26.70 -12.26 -0.56
CA TYR A 134 26.10 -11.20 0.24
C TYR A 134 26.52 -11.28 1.71
N PRO A 135 27.80 -10.99 2.03
CA PRO A 135 28.34 -11.11 3.39
C PRO A 135 27.69 -10.13 4.36
N VAL A 136 27.14 -9.02 3.87
CA VAL A 136 26.39 -8.04 4.67
C VAL A 136 25.04 -7.80 4.03
N ILE A 137 23.98 -7.91 4.83
CA ILE A 137 22.59 -7.70 4.42
C ILE A 137 21.95 -6.64 5.31
N VAL A 138 21.34 -5.63 4.68
CA VAL A 138 20.56 -4.58 5.35
C VAL A 138 19.09 -4.74 4.97
N CYS A 139 18.20 -4.94 5.93
CA CYS A 139 16.76 -5.07 5.72
C CYS A 139 16.05 -3.81 6.22
N ASP A 140 15.22 -3.19 5.39
CA ASP A 140 14.38 -2.03 5.75
C ASP A 140 12.89 -2.41 5.83
N GLU A 141 12.15 -1.72 6.69
CA GLU A 141 10.72 -1.96 6.97
C GLU A 141 10.38 -3.42 7.34
N HIS A 142 11.27 -4.09 8.07
CA HIS A 142 11.20 -5.54 8.31
C HIS A 142 9.94 -5.99 9.09
N GLN A 143 9.24 -5.07 9.77
CA GLN A 143 7.95 -5.38 10.40
C GLN A 143 6.86 -5.82 9.40
N ASP A 144 7.02 -5.52 8.11
CA ASP A 144 6.06 -5.89 7.06
C ASP A 144 6.43 -7.21 6.36
N THR A 145 7.50 -7.91 6.83
CA THR A 145 7.90 -9.20 6.27
C THR A 145 6.92 -10.32 6.62
N SER A 146 6.62 -11.15 5.63
CA SER A 146 5.94 -12.42 5.87
C SER A 146 6.84 -13.39 6.63
N VAL A 147 6.25 -14.46 7.19
CA VAL A 147 7.00 -15.53 7.88
C VAL A 147 8.08 -16.13 6.97
N ASP A 148 7.74 -16.35 5.70
CA ASP A 148 8.66 -16.94 4.73
C ASP A 148 9.75 -15.96 4.29
N GLN A 149 9.41 -14.69 4.04
CA GLN A 149 10.39 -13.64 3.75
C GLN A 149 11.40 -13.50 4.91
N HIS A 150 10.92 -13.48 6.15
CA HIS A 150 11.77 -13.49 7.34
C HIS A 150 12.66 -14.75 7.38
N SER A 151 12.11 -15.93 7.09
CA SER A 151 12.88 -17.18 7.06
C SER A 151 13.98 -17.18 6.01
N VAL A 152 13.80 -16.53 4.86
CA VAL A 152 14.86 -16.38 3.84
C VAL A 152 16.03 -15.57 4.41
N VAL A 153 15.76 -14.42 5.02
CA VAL A 153 16.79 -13.57 5.64
C VAL A 153 17.51 -14.33 6.76
N MET A 154 16.77 -15.04 7.62
CA MET A 154 17.36 -15.81 8.71
C MET A 154 18.19 -17.00 8.22
N SER A 155 17.83 -17.61 7.08
CA SER A 155 18.65 -18.68 6.48
C SER A 155 20.01 -18.15 6.01
N LEU A 156 20.06 -16.92 5.48
CA LEU A 156 21.31 -16.27 5.09
C LEU A 156 22.16 -15.88 6.31
N LEU A 157 21.53 -15.40 7.39
CA LEU A 157 22.19 -15.19 8.68
C LEU A 157 22.81 -16.50 9.19
N SER A 158 22.04 -17.58 9.27
CA SER A 158 22.56 -18.88 9.71
C SER A 158 23.69 -19.41 8.82
N ALA A 159 23.71 -19.03 7.54
CA ALA A 159 24.71 -19.47 6.58
C ALA A 159 26.03 -18.67 6.59
N GLY A 160 26.11 -17.54 7.32
CA GLY A 160 27.37 -16.79 7.46
C GLY A 160 27.23 -15.27 7.29
N ALA A 161 26.10 -14.78 6.77
CA ALA A 161 25.92 -13.35 6.56
C ALA A 161 25.85 -12.57 7.88
N VAL A 162 26.21 -11.30 7.82
CA VAL A 162 25.96 -10.30 8.85
C VAL A 162 24.68 -9.54 8.46
N VAL A 163 23.72 -9.44 9.37
CA VAL A 163 22.40 -8.86 9.09
C VAL A 163 22.13 -7.64 9.97
N ARG A 164 21.69 -6.56 9.34
CA ARG A 164 21.21 -5.33 9.98
C ARG A 164 19.74 -5.13 9.62
N ILE A 165 18.86 -5.17 10.62
CA ILE A 165 17.41 -5.07 10.43
C ILE A 165 16.93 -3.71 10.94
N PHE A 166 16.18 -2.99 10.12
CA PHE A 166 15.50 -1.76 10.48
C PHE A 166 13.99 -1.98 10.38
N GLY A 167 13.24 -1.45 11.34
CA GLY A 167 11.79 -1.53 11.30
C GLY A 167 11.12 -0.84 12.48
N ASP A 168 9.80 -0.82 12.45
CA ASP A 168 8.96 -0.27 13.50
C ASP A 168 7.69 -1.09 13.67
N PRO A 169 7.51 -1.86 14.76
CA PRO A 169 6.33 -2.70 14.95
C PRO A 169 5.03 -1.87 14.98
N MET A 170 5.10 -0.58 15.37
CA MET A 170 3.95 0.32 15.35
C MET A 170 3.56 0.77 13.93
N GLN A 171 4.36 0.46 12.91
CA GLN A 171 4.02 0.73 11.51
C GLN A 171 3.51 -0.50 10.77
N ARG A 172 3.36 -1.67 11.43
CA ARG A 172 2.82 -2.90 10.83
C ARG A 172 1.35 -2.72 10.47
N ILE A 173 1.08 -2.46 9.19
CA ILE A 173 -0.28 -2.29 8.64
C ILE A 173 -0.54 -3.08 7.35
N TYR A 174 0.48 -3.79 6.84
CA TYR A 174 0.33 -4.78 5.78
C TYR A 174 0.11 -6.19 6.36
N GLY A 175 -0.27 -7.13 5.49
CA GLY A 175 -0.69 -8.46 5.89
C GLY A 175 -2.13 -8.53 6.40
N ALA A 176 -2.44 -9.59 7.15
CA ALA A 176 -3.79 -9.81 7.69
C ALA A 176 -4.18 -8.71 8.69
N LYS A 177 -5.35 -8.11 8.45
CA LYS A 177 -5.87 -6.93 9.16
C LYS A 177 -6.55 -7.25 10.50
N THR A 178 -6.37 -8.46 11.01
CA THR A 178 -6.99 -8.93 12.27
C THR A 178 -6.08 -8.62 13.46
N ASP A 179 -6.67 -8.48 14.65
CA ASP A 179 -5.90 -8.25 15.89
C ASP A 179 -4.98 -9.45 16.20
N LYS A 180 -5.48 -10.68 15.98
CA LYS A 180 -4.69 -11.91 16.13
C LYS A 180 -3.41 -11.87 15.30
N ALA A 181 -3.53 -11.61 13.99
CA ALA A 181 -2.36 -11.55 13.12
C ALA A 181 -1.40 -10.41 13.50
N ALA A 182 -1.92 -9.26 13.95
CA ALA A 182 -1.07 -8.16 14.42
C ALA A 182 -0.27 -8.56 15.67
N ARG A 183 -0.87 -9.31 16.59
CA ARG A 183 -0.19 -9.82 17.79
C ARG A 183 0.84 -10.89 17.45
N GLU A 184 0.54 -11.78 16.51
CA GLU A 184 1.50 -12.78 16.02
C GLU A 184 2.73 -12.12 15.41
N ASP A 185 2.54 -11.10 14.56
CA ASP A 185 3.64 -10.33 13.97
C ASP A 185 4.43 -9.56 15.04
N ARG A 186 3.75 -9.01 16.05
CA ARG A 186 4.39 -8.36 17.19
C ARG A 186 5.25 -9.34 18.00
N ALA A 187 4.73 -10.52 18.28
CA ALA A 187 5.47 -11.56 18.99
C ALA A 187 6.72 -11.99 18.20
N ARG A 188 6.63 -12.11 16.86
CA ARG A 188 7.80 -12.37 16.01
C ARG A 188 8.83 -11.25 16.07
N TRP A 189 8.39 -9.99 16.04
CA TRP A 189 9.29 -8.84 16.19
C TRP A 189 10.01 -8.85 17.55
N ASP A 190 9.28 -9.11 18.63
CA ASP A 190 9.88 -9.15 19.97
C ASP A 190 10.82 -10.34 20.15
N ALA A 191 10.51 -11.51 19.57
CA ALA A 191 11.42 -12.65 19.51
C ALA A 191 12.68 -12.37 18.67
N LEU A 192 12.56 -11.61 17.58
CA LEU A 192 13.70 -11.19 16.76
C LEU A 192 14.62 -10.24 17.54
N LYS A 193 14.07 -9.28 18.28
CA LYS A 193 14.86 -8.40 19.15
C LYS A 193 15.60 -9.15 20.26
N ALA A 194 15.06 -10.27 20.74
CA ALA A 194 15.72 -11.09 21.76
C ALA A 194 16.90 -11.91 21.20
N GLN A 195 17.02 -12.07 19.88
CA GLN A 195 18.06 -12.89 19.23
C GLN A 195 19.35 -12.12 18.89
N GLY A 196 19.32 -10.79 18.89
CA GLY A 196 20.45 -9.96 18.50
C GLY A 196 20.52 -8.68 19.30
N ALA A 197 21.61 -7.93 19.13
CA ALA A 197 21.74 -6.63 19.78
C ALA A 197 20.78 -5.62 19.14
N GLY A 198 20.20 -4.73 19.96
CA GLY A 198 19.19 -3.81 19.46
C GLY A 198 19.25 -2.43 20.08
N GLU A 199 18.90 -1.43 19.27
CA GLU A 199 18.87 -0.02 19.64
C GLU A 199 17.64 0.68 19.06
N LYS A 200 17.35 1.88 19.57
CA LYS A 200 16.19 2.67 19.11
C LYS A 200 16.56 4.00 18.46
N LEU A 201 16.01 4.27 17.28
CA LEU A 201 16.01 5.61 16.67
C LEU A 201 14.71 6.33 16.99
N ILE A 202 14.80 7.32 17.88
CA ILE A 202 13.66 8.12 18.35
C ILE A 202 13.78 9.61 18.01
N THR A 203 14.94 10.07 17.55
CA THR A 203 15.17 11.47 17.17
C THR A 203 14.31 11.85 15.96
N PRO A 204 13.34 12.79 16.06
CA PRO A 204 12.37 13.05 14.99
C PRO A 204 12.94 13.96 13.87
N HIS A 205 13.95 13.49 13.15
CA HIS A 205 14.66 14.24 12.11
C HIS A 205 13.76 14.88 11.05
N ARG A 206 12.68 14.21 10.64
CA ARG A 206 11.71 14.73 9.66
C ARG A 206 11.18 16.12 10.02
N TRP A 207 11.10 16.45 11.30
CA TRP A 207 10.50 17.68 11.79
C TRP A 207 11.50 18.70 12.32
N GLN A 208 12.80 18.36 12.41
CA GLN A 208 13.83 19.21 13.04
C GLN A 208 13.92 20.60 12.44
N THR A 209 13.85 20.73 11.11
CA THR A 209 14.04 22.00 10.40
C THR A 209 12.75 22.80 10.18
N GLY A 210 11.61 22.40 10.77
CA GLY A 210 10.34 23.08 10.52
C GLY A 210 9.33 23.04 11.67
N CYS A 211 9.01 21.86 12.20
CA CYS A 211 7.94 21.70 13.18
C CYS A 211 8.35 20.73 14.32
N PRO A 212 9.41 21.03 15.09
CA PRO A 212 9.98 20.10 16.07
C PRO A 212 8.96 19.65 17.14
N LEU A 213 8.06 20.54 17.56
CA LEU A 213 6.97 20.19 18.50
C LEU A 213 5.98 19.17 17.93
N LEU A 214 5.72 19.20 16.61
CA LEU A 214 4.92 18.16 15.95
C LEU A 214 5.65 16.82 15.99
N GLY A 215 6.96 16.83 15.69
CA GLY A 215 7.79 15.63 15.74
C GLY A 215 7.79 15.00 17.13
N ALA A 216 8.02 15.80 18.17
CA ALA A 216 7.95 15.33 19.56
C ALA A 216 6.59 14.72 19.90
N TRP A 217 5.50 15.41 19.55
CA TRP A 217 4.14 14.92 19.80
C TRP A 217 3.82 13.62 19.04
N VAL A 218 4.30 13.45 17.80
CA VAL A 218 4.11 12.21 17.02
C VAL A 218 4.85 11.03 17.68
N ILE A 219 6.04 11.25 18.25
CA ILE A 219 6.79 10.22 18.97
C ILE A 219 6.08 9.87 20.30
N GLU A 220 5.62 10.86 21.06
CA GLU A 220 4.84 10.63 22.28
C GLU A 220 3.52 9.88 21.99
N ALA A 221 2.83 10.25 20.91
CA ALA A 221 1.64 9.55 20.45
C ALA A 221 1.94 8.09 20.08
N ARG A 222 3.09 7.81 19.43
CA ARG A 222 3.56 6.44 19.17
C ARG A 222 3.70 5.64 20.46
N GLU A 223 4.39 6.20 21.45
CA GLU A 223 4.63 5.53 22.74
C GLU A 223 3.33 5.27 23.50
N SER A 224 2.42 6.24 23.50
CA SER A 224 1.09 6.10 24.12
C SER A 224 0.31 4.95 23.49
N LEU A 225 0.24 4.92 22.15
CA LEU A 225 -0.43 3.86 21.40
C LEU A 225 0.21 2.48 21.66
N GLU A 226 1.54 2.41 21.70
CA GLU A 226 2.30 1.19 22.00
C GLU A 226 1.99 0.66 23.41
N ARG A 227 1.96 1.54 24.42
CA ARG A 227 1.59 1.20 25.81
C ARG A 227 0.10 0.96 26.01
N GLY A 228 -0.73 1.25 25.00
CA GLY A 228 -2.19 1.15 25.10
C GLY A 228 -2.82 2.26 25.94
N ILE A 229 -2.13 3.38 26.10
CA ILE A 229 -2.63 4.58 26.78
C ILE A 229 -3.31 5.47 25.72
N PRO A 230 -4.55 5.94 25.95
CA PRO A 230 -5.20 6.88 25.03
C PRO A 230 -4.39 8.18 24.90
N ILE A 231 -4.30 8.71 23.68
CA ILE A 231 -3.64 9.99 23.42
C ILE A 231 -4.49 11.11 24.00
N ASP A 232 -3.87 11.93 24.86
CA ASP A 232 -4.55 13.05 25.49
C ASP A 232 -4.71 14.23 24.50
N LEU A 233 -5.94 14.45 24.05
CA LEU A 233 -6.29 15.61 23.20
C LEU A 233 -6.87 16.77 24.02
N THR A 234 -6.87 16.65 25.35
CA THR A 234 -7.40 17.65 26.29
C THR A 234 -6.32 18.59 26.82
N GLY A 235 -5.06 18.20 26.71
CA GLY A 235 -3.91 18.98 27.16
C GLY A 235 -3.51 20.10 26.18
N ALA A 236 -2.37 20.72 26.47
CA ALA A 236 -1.75 21.67 25.56
C ALA A 236 -1.18 20.92 24.34
N LEU A 237 -1.85 21.08 23.19
CA LEU A 237 -1.39 20.50 21.93
C LEU A 237 -0.40 21.44 21.23
N PRO A 238 0.55 20.91 20.45
CA PRO A 238 1.38 21.76 19.58
C PRO A 238 0.50 22.62 18.66
N PRO A 239 0.90 23.88 18.32
CA PRO A 239 0.13 24.74 17.42
C PRO A 239 -0.16 24.11 16.03
N SER A 240 0.68 23.15 15.64
CA SER A 240 0.58 22.37 14.41
C SER A 240 -0.40 21.20 14.48
N VAL A 241 -0.96 20.88 15.65
CA VAL A 241 -1.97 19.84 15.84
C VAL A 241 -3.32 20.49 16.09
N ARG A 242 -4.28 20.25 15.21
CA ARG A 242 -5.65 20.78 15.32
C ARG A 242 -6.64 19.64 15.52
N VAL A 243 -7.55 19.81 16.47
CA VAL A 243 -8.66 18.87 16.69
C VAL A 243 -9.96 19.55 16.28
N LEU A 244 -10.73 18.90 15.42
CA LEU A 244 -12.05 19.34 14.96
C LEU A 244 -13.08 18.24 15.28
N VAL A 245 -14.31 18.64 15.57
CA VAL A 245 -15.41 17.68 15.78
C VAL A 245 -16.11 17.37 14.45
N GLY A 246 -16.34 16.09 14.19
CA GLY A 246 -17.03 15.60 13.00
C GLY A 246 -17.86 14.36 13.30
N ASN A 247 -19.07 14.55 13.84
CA ASN A 247 -20.02 13.46 14.07
C ASN A 247 -20.72 13.06 12.78
N ASN A 248 -20.44 11.85 12.28
CA ASN A 248 -21.07 11.31 11.08
C ASN A 248 -22.56 11.03 11.34
N THR A 249 -23.43 11.61 10.52
CA THR A 249 -24.89 11.46 10.58
C THR A 249 -25.46 10.67 9.39
N ALA A 250 -24.61 10.09 8.55
CA ALA A 250 -25.05 9.24 7.46
C ALA A 250 -25.69 7.95 7.98
N GLN A 251 -26.86 7.59 7.44
CA GLN A 251 -27.54 6.33 7.77
C GLN A 251 -26.96 5.12 7.05
N MET A 252 -26.42 5.33 5.84
CA MET A 252 -25.75 4.27 5.07
C MET A 252 -24.31 4.13 5.54
N ARG A 253 -23.86 2.87 5.69
CA ARG A 253 -22.47 2.54 6.06
C ARG A 253 -21.42 3.15 5.12
N THR A 254 -21.75 3.29 3.84
CA THR A 254 -20.87 3.85 2.80
C THR A 254 -21.03 5.37 2.62
N GLY A 255 -21.87 6.01 3.44
CA GLY A 255 -22.08 7.44 3.42
C GLY A 255 -21.25 8.17 4.48
N TYR A 256 -20.93 9.43 4.21
CA TYR A 256 -20.35 10.34 5.20
C TYR A 256 -21.04 11.69 5.12
N LYS A 257 -21.66 12.12 6.22
CA LYS A 257 -22.41 13.38 6.30
C LYS A 257 -22.17 14.04 7.65
N LEU A 258 -21.98 15.35 7.64
CA LEU A 258 -21.78 16.15 8.84
C LEU A 258 -22.85 17.25 8.91
N SER A 259 -23.13 17.73 10.13
CA SER A 259 -23.89 18.97 10.33
C SER A 259 -23.14 20.16 9.71
N LYS A 260 -23.86 21.27 9.43
CA LYS A 260 -23.23 22.48 8.89
C LYS A 260 -22.14 23.02 9.83
N GLU A 261 -22.40 22.97 11.13
CA GLU A 261 -21.47 23.40 12.18
C GLU A 261 -20.17 22.60 12.16
N HIS A 262 -20.23 21.27 12.14
CA HIS A 262 -19.03 20.42 12.07
C HIS A 262 -18.31 20.51 10.72
N ARG A 263 -19.06 20.70 9.63
CA ARG A 263 -18.50 20.75 8.27
C ARG A 263 -17.70 22.02 8.00
N ALA A 264 -18.18 23.19 8.44
CA ALA A 264 -17.58 24.47 8.04
C ALA A 264 -16.09 24.62 8.44
N PRO A 265 -15.64 24.25 9.65
CA PRO A 265 -14.22 24.27 10.01
C PRO A 265 -13.35 23.31 9.18
N ILE A 266 -13.88 22.13 8.83
CA ILE A 266 -13.18 21.13 8.02
C ILE A 266 -13.01 21.63 6.59
N ASP A 267 -14.06 22.19 5.99
CA ASP A 267 -14.00 22.79 4.67
C ASP A 267 -13.05 24.01 4.64
N LYS A 268 -12.95 24.76 5.74
CA LYS A 268 -11.98 25.85 5.88
C LYS A 268 -10.55 25.34 5.79
N VAL A 269 -10.20 24.24 6.47
CA VAL A 269 -8.88 23.61 6.37
C VAL A 269 -8.59 23.20 4.91
N LEU A 270 -9.53 22.52 4.26
CA LEU A 270 -9.38 22.12 2.86
C LEU A 270 -9.14 23.31 1.94
N LYS A 271 -9.86 24.42 2.13
CA LYS A 271 -9.72 25.63 1.31
C LYS A 271 -8.42 26.38 1.57
N SER A 272 -8.02 26.53 2.83
CA SER A 272 -6.84 27.33 3.22
C SER A 272 -5.50 26.66 2.92
N SER A 273 -5.46 25.33 2.85
CA SER A 273 -4.22 24.61 2.57
C SER A 273 -3.93 24.60 1.07
N SER A 274 -2.72 24.97 0.65
CA SER A 274 -2.25 24.78 -0.74
C SER A 274 -1.93 23.32 -1.03
N GLN A 275 -1.37 22.61 -0.04
CA GLN A 275 -1.15 21.16 -0.06
C GLN A 275 -1.88 20.49 1.11
N LEU A 276 -2.59 19.39 0.87
CA LEU A 276 -3.30 18.65 1.91
C LEU A 276 -3.49 17.18 1.53
N MET A 277 -3.04 16.27 2.39
CA MET A 277 -3.39 14.85 2.31
C MET A 277 -4.52 14.55 3.29
N ILE A 278 -5.67 14.16 2.76
CA ILE A 278 -6.82 13.71 3.54
C ILE A 278 -6.71 12.20 3.68
N LEU A 279 -6.69 11.72 4.92
CA LEU A 279 -6.47 10.33 5.25
C LEU A 279 -7.77 9.69 5.75
N ALA A 280 -8.04 8.49 5.24
CA ALA A 280 -9.13 7.65 5.68
C ALA A 280 -8.63 6.25 6.06
N SER A 281 -9.28 5.63 7.02
CA SER A 281 -8.93 4.31 7.56
C SER A 281 -9.13 3.15 6.58
N GLN A 282 -10.00 3.30 5.59
CA GLN A 282 -10.40 2.27 4.63
C GLN A 282 -10.94 2.86 3.32
N ASN A 283 -11.01 2.05 2.26
CA ASN A 283 -11.41 2.50 0.91
C ASN A 283 -12.87 2.98 0.85
N ASP A 284 -13.81 2.34 1.56
CA ASP A 284 -15.21 2.77 1.56
C ASP A 284 -15.35 4.22 2.08
N LEU A 285 -14.59 4.57 3.12
CA LEU A 285 -14.55 5.93 3.65
C LEU A 285 -13.88 6.90 2.67
N VAL A 286 -12.86 6.46 1.90
CA VAL A 286 -12.30 7.25 0.79
C VAL A 286 -13.41 7.57 -0.23
N SER A 287 -14.18 6.58 -0.68
CA SER A 287 -15.28 6.81 -1.62
C SER A 287 -16.38 7.72 -1.05
N ALA A 288 -16.71 7.54 0.23
CA ALA A 288 -17.69 8.40 0.92
C ALA A 288 -17.21 9.87 1.00
N LEU A 289 -15.94 10.09 1.36
CA LEU A 289 -15.34 11.41 1.48
C LEU A 289 -15.14 12.08 0.11
N ARG A 290 -14.81 11.29 -0.90
CA ARG A 290 -14.77 11.73 -2.30
C ARG A 290 -16.12 12.30 -2.73
N ALA A 291 -17.23 11.63 -2.38
CA ALA A 291 -18.59 12.16 -2.61
C ALA A 291 -18.92 13.37 -1.71
N PHE A 292 -18.51 13.37 -0.45
CA PHE A 292 -18.73 14.45 0.53
C PHE A 292 -18.20 15.81 0.03
N TRP A 293 -17.06 15.83 -0.66
CA TRP A 293 -16.49 17.01 -1.32
C TRP A 293 -16.81 17.11 -2.82
N PHE A 294 -17.92 16.54 -3.26
CA PHE A 294 -18.39 16.64 -4.65
C PHE A 294 -17.31 16.27 -5.68
N ARG A 295 -16.46 15.28 -5.35
CA ARG A 295 -15.35 14.77 -6.17
C ARG A 295 -14.26 15.79 -6.54
N THR A 296 -14.21 16.93 -5.86
CA THR A 296 -13.21 17.98 -6.10
C THR A 296 -11.80 17.59 -5.66
N VAL A 297 -11.67 16.66 -4.70
CA VAL A 297 -10.37 16.17 -4.19
C VAL A 297 -10.04 14.82 -4.81
N PRO A 298 -8.98 14.68 -5.65
CA PRO A 298 -8.58 13.42 -6.30
C PRO A 298 -8.25 12.30 -5.31
N ILE A 299 -8.52 11.06 -5.68
CA ILE A 299 -8.09 9.89 -4.92
C ILE A 299 -6.66 9.54 -5.32
N TRP A 300 -5.81 9.32 -4.32
CA TRP A 300 -4.53 8.64 -4.51
C TRP A 300 -4.77 7.15 -4.73
N GLU A 301 -4.67 6.73 -6.00
CA GLU A 301 -4.86 5.33 -6.35
C GLU A 301 -3.70 4.43 -5.90
N GLY A 302 -2.50 4.99 -5.70
CA GLY A 302 -1.29 4.25 -5.36
C GLY A 302 -0.86 3.27 -6.45
N HIS A 303 0.12 2.42 -6.12
CA HIS A 303 0.66 1.38 -7.01
C HIS A 303 -0.14 0.08 -6.91
N THR A 304 -0.57 -0.29 -5.70
CA THR A 304 -1.39 -1.48 -5.46
C THR A 304 -2.86 -1.16 -5.73
N ARG A 305 -3.40 -1.77 -6.80
CA ARG A 305 -4.80 -1.64 -7.23
C ARG A 305 -5.34 -3.01 -7.62
N ASN A 306 -6.39 -3.44 -6.91
CA ASN A 306 -6.82 -4.83 -6.88
C ASN A 306 -7.93 -5.16 -7.89
N ALA A 307 -8.67 -4.16 -8.37
CA ALA A 307 -9.80 -4.40 -9.27
C ALA A 307 -9.30 -4.98 -10.60
N LEU A 308 -8.15 -4.50 -11.08
CA LEU A 308 -7.52 -5.05 -12.28
C LEU A 308 -7.16 -6.52 -12.14
N GLY A 309 -6.56 -6.94 -11.01
CA GLY A 309 -6.20 -8.33 -10.78
C GLY A 309 -7.43 -9.25 -10.74
N ALA A 310 -8.51 -8.80 -10.09
CA ALA A 310 -9.79 -9.53 -10.09
C ALA A 310 -10.40 -9.62 -11.50
N LEU A 311 -10.32 -8.55 -12.30
CA LEU A 311 -10.77 -8.58 -13.69
C LEU A 311 -9.98 -9.60 -14.51
N VAL A 312 -8.64 -9.61 -14.38
CA VAL A 312 -7.75 -10.55 -15.10
C VAL A 312 -8.07 -12.00 -14.79
N GLN A 313 -8.39 -12.32 -13.52
CA GLN A 313 -8.87 -13.67 -13.15
C GLN A 313 -10.16 -14.04 -13.90
N THR A 314 -11.12 -13.12 -13.97
CA THR A 314 -12.36 -13.33 -14.73
C THR A 314 -12.09 -13.46 -16.22
N LEU A 315 -11.16 -12.69 -16.78
CA LEU A 315 -10.76 -12.79 -18.19
C LEU A 315 -10.17 -14.16 -18.52
N ARG A 316 -9.34 -14.71 -17.62
CA ARG A 316 -8.75 -16.04 -17.77
C ARG A 316 -9.80 -17.14 -17.72
N ALA A 317 -10.69 -17.11 -16.73
CA ALA A 317 -11.70 -18.14 -16.51
C ALA A 317 -12.86 -18.07 -17.53
N GLY A 318 -13.21 -16.86 -17.99
CA GLY A 318 -14.34 -16.59 -18.87
C GLY A 318 -13.98 -16.46 -20.36
N HIS A 319 -12.79 -16.89 -20.79
CA HIS A 319 -12.41 -16.81 -22.20
C HIS A 319 -13.41 -17.59 -23.08
N GLY A 320 -13.98 -16.93 -24.09
CA GLY A 320 -15.02 -17.50 -24.95
C GLY A 320 -16.44 -17.40 -24.40
N ASP A 321 -16.64 -16.90 -23.18
CA ASP A 321 -17.95 -16.73 -22.54
C ASP A 321 -18.30 -15.23 -22.36
N PRO A 322 -19.10 -14.64 -23.27
CA PRO A 322 -19.54 -13.25 -23.17
C PRO A 322 -20.24 -12.89 -21.84
N GLU A 323 -20.97 -13.82 -21.23
CA GLU A 323 -21.74 -13.54 -20.01
C GLU A 323 -20.81 -13.44 -18.79
N ALA A 324 -19.87 -14.37 -18.67
CA ALA A 324 -18.81 -14.29 -17.64
C ALA A 324 -17.98 -13.01 -17.78
N LEU A 325 -17.61 -12.63 -19.01
CA LEU A 325 -16.87 -11.40 -19.28
C LEU A 325 -17.68 -10.14 -18.95
N ALA A 326 -18.98 -10.14 -19.26
CA ALA A 326 -19.89 -9.05 -18.87
C ALA A 326 -19.97 -8.89 -17.35
N GLN A 327 -20.06 -10.00 -16.62
CA GLN A 327 -20.01 -9.99 -15.15
C GLN A 327 -18.68 -9.41 -14.63
N GLY A 328 -17.56 -9.74 -15.29
CA GLY A 328 -16.25 -9.14 -15.02
C GLY A 328 -16.25 -7.62 -15.20
N VAL A 329 -16.79 -7.11 -16.31
CA VAL A 329 -16.94 -5.66 -16.56
C VAL A 329 -17.79 -5.00 -15.47
N ILE A 330 -18.90 -5.61 -15.06
CA ILE A 330 -19.80 -5.05 -14.04
C ILE A 330 -19.09 -4.94 -12.69
N THR A 331 -18.43 -6.01 -12.26
CA THR A 331 -17.69 -6.05 -10.99
C THR A 331 -16.54 -5.05 -11.00
N PHE A 332 -15.79 -4.97 -12.10
CA PHE A 332 -14.70 -4.01 -12.26
C PHE A 332 -15.21 -2.56 -12.21
N MET A 333 -16.23 -2.23 -13.00
CA MET A 333 -16.81 -0.89 -13.05
C MET A 333 -17.41 -0.47 -11.71
N GLY A 334 -18.06 -1.38 -10.99
CA GLY A 334 -18.55 -1.13 -9.63
C GLY A 334 -17.45 -0.85 -8.61
N SER A 335 -16.21 -1.28 -8.89
CA SER A 335 -15.03 -1.02 -8.05
C SER A 335 -14.34 0.31 -8.40
N VAL A 336 -14.41 0.75 -9.67
CA VAL A 336 -13.68 1.96 -10.15
C VAL A 336 -14.56 3.19 -10.33
N ALA A 337 -15.89 3.04 -10.35
CA ALA A 337 -16.84 4.11 -10.61
C ALA A 337 -18.04 4.08 -9.67
N ALA A 338 -18.55 5.27 -9.34
CA ALA A 338 -19.83 5.45 -8.68
C ALA A 338 -20.95 5.57 -9.73
N GLY A 339 -22.12 4.98 -9.44
CA GLY A 339 -23.30 5.02 -10.33
C GLY A 339 -23.35 3.91 -11.39
N PHE A 340 -22.32 3.06 -11.46
CA PHE A 340 -22.33 1.84 -12.26
C PHE A 340 -22.45 0.63 -11.32
N SER A 341 -23.57 -0.09 -11.39
CA SER A 341 -23.87 -1.25 -10.54
C SER A 341 -24.64 -2.31 -11.32
N SER A 342 -24.83 -3.51 -10.72
CA SER A 342 -25.70 -4.54 -11.28
C SER A 342 -27.09 -3.99 -11.58
N SER A 343 -27.75 -3.37 -10.60
CA SER A 343 -29.09 -2.82 -10.77
C SER A 343 -29.19 -1.62 -11.73
N SER A 344 -28.10 -0.83 -11.89
CA SER A 344 -28.13 0.36 -12.74
C SER A 344 -27.84 0.05 -14.21
N HIS A 345 -26.80 -0.72 -14.49
CA HIS A 345 -26.34 -1.03 -15.86
C HIS A 345 -26.14 -2.52 -16.09
N GLY A 346 -25.74 -3.26 -15.06
CA GLY A 346 -25.27 -4.64 -15.18
C GLY A 346 -26.34 -5.65 -15.57
N ASP A 347 -27.52 -5.63 -14.94
CA ASP A 347 -28.60 -6.58 -15.23
C ASP A 347 -29.07 -6.45 -16.68
N ARG A 348 -29.12 -5.20 -17.17
CA ARG A 348 -29.40 -4.93 -18.58
C ARG A 348 -28.26 -5.36 -19.49
N LEU A 349 -27.00 -5.11 -19.12
CA LEU A 349 -25.84 -5.56 -19.91
C LEU A 349 -25.85 -7.09 -20.07
N LEU A 350 -26.09 -7.84 -19.00
CA LEU A 350 -26.22 -9.30 -19.02
C LEU A 350 -27.40 -9.73 -19.90
N GLN A 351 -28.55 -9.05 -19.79
CA GLN A 351 -29.70 -9.33 -20.66
C GLN A 351 -29.38 -9.12 -22.14
N GLU A 352 -28.68 -8.03 -22.50
CA GLU A 352 -28.30 -7.76 -23.89
C GLU A 352 -27.30 -8.79 -24.41
N VAL A 353 -26.36 -9.23 -23.59
CA VAL A 353 -25.43 -10.31 -23.95
C VAL A 353 -26.19 -11.61 -24.21
N ARG A 354 -27.08 -12.03 -23.30
CA ARG A 354 -27.89 -13.25 -23.46
C ARG A 354 -28.81 -13.24 -24.68
N THR A 355 -29.27 -12.06 -25.09
CA THR A 355 -30.19 -11.87 -26.22
C THR A 355 -29.48 -11.45 -27.52
N GLY A 356 -28.15 -11.46 -27.54
CA GLY A 356 -27.34 -11.09 -28.70
C GLY A 356 -27.46 -9.63 -29.13
N ALA A 357 -27.94 -8.74 -28.25
CA ALA A 357 -28.17 -7.32 -28.51
C ALA A 357 -28.98 -7.05 -29.81
N ALA A 358 -29.93 -7.93 -30.12
CA ALA A 358 -30.63 -7.99 -31.41
C ALA A 358 -31.81 -7.02 -31.53
N ARG A 359 -32.41 -6.60 -30.41
CA ARG A 359 -33.59 -5.71 -30.43
C ARG A 359 -33.18 -4.27 -30.71
N SER A 360 -33.93 -3.57 -31.55
CA SER A 360 -33.76 -2.12 -31.72
C SER A 360 -34.13 -1.39 -30.42
N THR A 361 -33.24 -0.51 -29.97
CA THR A 361 -33.45 0.29 -28.76
C THR A 361 -32.86 1.69 -28.94
N THR A 362 -33.20 2.62 -28.04
CA THR A 362 -32.70 4.01 -28.03
C THR A 362 -32.22 4.39 -26.62
N GLY A 363 -31.47 5.49 -26.51
CA GLY A 363 -31.02 6.03 -25.22
C GLY A 363 -30.11 5.09 -24.43
N LYS A 364 -30.36 4.95 -23.12
CA LYS A 364 -29.55 4.12 -22.20
C LYS A 364 -29.44 2.65 -22.64
N PRO A 365 -30.53 1.95 -22.98
CA PRO A 365 -30.45 0.60 -23.54
C PRO A 365 -29.55 0.48 -24.78
N ALA A 366 -29.61 1.43 -25.72
CA ALA A 366 -28.78 1.40 -26.92
C ALA A 366 -27.29 1.55 -26.60
N ASN A 367 -26.96 2.42 -25.65
CA ASN A 367 -25.59 2.57 -25.16
C ASN A 367 -25.08 1.30 -24.48
N ILE A 368 -25.93 0.63 -23.68
CA ILE A 368 -25.60 -0.66 -23.05
C ILE A 368 -25.44 -1.76 -24.11
N GLN A 369 -26.27 -1.78 -25.16
CA GLN A 369 -26.10 -2.69 -26.30
C GLN A 369 -24.77 -2.49 -27.01
N ALA A 370 -24.32 -1.25 -27.19
CA ALA A 370 -23.02 -0.98 -27.79
C ALA A 370 -21.87 -1.59 -26.97
N VAL A 371 -21.98 -1.55 -25.64
CA VAL A 371 -21.04 -2.24 -24.73
C VAL A 371 -21.15 -3.76 -24.86
N ALA A 372 -22.38 -4.31 -24.87
CA ALA A 372 -22.62 -5.75 -25.04
C ALA A 372 -22.02 -6.28 -26.35
N ARG A 373 -22.14 -5.53 -27.45
CA ARG A 373 -21.59 -5.90 -28.77
C ARG A 373 -20.07 -6.02 -28.76
N CYS A 374 -19.35 -5.21 -27.96
CA CYS A 374 -17.91 -5.38 -27.80
C CYS A 374 -17.55 -6.77 -27.24
N LEU A 375 -18.35 -7.29 -26.30
CA LEU A 375 -18.16 -8.59 -25.67
C LEU A 375 -18.60 -9.75 -26.59
N LEU A 376 -19.71 -9.57 -27.31
CA LEU A 376 -20.24 -10.57 -28.24
C LEU A 376 -19.34 -10.75 -29.47
N ASN A 377 -18.81 -9.66 -30.03
CA ASN A 377 -17.97 -9.70 -31.23
C ASN A 377 -16.56 -10.27 -30.94
N SER A 378 -16.08 -10.16 -29.70
CA SER A 378 -14.76 -10.61 -29.28
C SER A 378 -14.83 -11.10 -27.84
N PRO A 379 -15.22 -12.36 -27.58
CA PRO A 379 -15.37 -12.91 -26.22
C PRO A 379 -14.01 -13.23 -25.58
N SER A 380 -13.20 -12.20 -25.36
CA SER A 380 -11.82 -12.26 -24.87
C SER A 380 -11.45 -10.98 -24.12
N HIS A 381 -10.20 -10.88 -23.63
CA HIS A 381 -9.68 -9.68 -22.97
C HIS A 381 -9.71 -8.43 -23.87
N THR A 382 -9.56 -8.59 -25.19
CA THR A 382 -9.66 -7.50 -26.16
C THR A 382 -11.08 -6.93 -26.24
N GLY A 383 -12.12 -7.78 -26.23
CA GLY A 383 -13.52 -7.33 -26.21
C GLY A 383 -13.87 -6.62 -24.91
N VAL A 384 -13.36 -7.11 -23.77
CA VAL A 384 -13.52 -6.43 -22.48
C VAL A 384 -12.81 -5.07 -22.47
N SER A 385 -11.59 -4.98 -23.00
CA SER A 385 -10.89 -3.70 -23.16
C SER A 385 -11.71 -2.70 -23.99
N ASN A 386 -12.26 -3.15 -25.13
CA ASN A 386 -13.13 -2.34 -25.98
C ASN A 386 -14.41 -1.91 -25.25
N ALA A 387 -15.03 -2.80 -24.49
CA ALA A 387 -16.20 -2.51 -23.68
C ALA A 387 -15.91 -1.44 -22.62
N LEU A 388 -14.79 -1.54 -21.91
CA LEU A 388 -14.36 -0.57 -20.90
C LEU A 388 -14.01 0.79 -21.53
N ALA A 389 -13.33 0.80 -22.68
CA ALA A 389 -13.06 2.01 -23.44
C ALA A 389 -14.36 2.69 -23.91
N LYS A 390 -15.34 1.89 -24.35
CA LYS A 390 -16.67 2.38 -24.75
C LYS A 390 -17.41 3.00 -23.57
N ILE A 391 -17.40 2.36 -22.40
CA ILE A 391 -17.99 2.92 -21.18
C ILE A 391 -17.31 4.25 -20.82
N ALA A 392 -15.97 4.32 -20.87
CA ALA A 392 -15.23 5.54 -20.59
C ALA A 392 -15.62 6.70 -21.54
N ALA A 393 -15.81 6.40 -22.83
CA ALA A 393 -16.28 7.39 -23.82
C ALA A 393 -17.71 7.86 -23.52
N LEU A 394 -18.64 6.94 -23.26
CA LEU A 394 -20.04 7.26 -22.92
C LEU A 394 -20.15 8.15 -21.69
N VAL A 395 -19.33 7.90 -20.66
CA VAL A 395 -19.25 8.75 -19.46
C VAL A 395 -18.72 10.14 -19.79
N LYS A 396 -17.66 10.22 -20.62
CA LYS A 396 -17.06 11.50 -21.03
C LYS A 396 -18.02 12.35 -21.86
N GLU A 397 -18.82 11.72 -22.71
CA GLU A 397 -19.79 12.36 -23.60
C GLU A 397 -21.11 12.73 -22.90
N ASN A 398 -21.28 12.39 -21.62
CA ASN A 398 -22.56 12.47 -20.90
C ASN A 398 -23.70 11.79 -21.67
N ALA A 399 -23.41 10.64 -22.27
CA ALA A 399 -24.39 9.90 -23.06
C ALA A 399 -25.57 9.44 -22.17
N ALA A 400 -26.75 9.29 -22.77
CA ALA A 400 -27.98 8.92 -22.06
C ALA A 400 -27.76 7.68 -21.16
N GLY A 401 -27.97 7.86 -19.85
CA GLY A 401 -27.83 6.82 -18.84
C GLY A 401 -26.41 6.61 -18.31
N PHE A 402 -25.42 7.36 -18.80
CA PHE A 402 -24.03 7.38 -18.32
C PHE A 402 -23.62 8.74 -17.73
N ASP A 403 -24.46 9.76 -17.86
CA ASP A 403 -24.29 11.12 -17.34
C ASP A 403 -24.13 11.17 -15.81
N THR A 404 -24.77 10.24 -15.09
CA THR A 404 -24.67 10.11 -13.62
C THR A 404 -23.49 9.27 -13.16
N VAL A 405 -22.85 8.49 -14.05
CA VAL A 405 -21.71 7.65 -13.71
C VAL A 405 -20.48 8.53 -13.52
N LYS A 406 -19.75 8.33 -12.41
CA LYS A 406 -18.53 9.07 -12.09
C LYS A 406 -17.38 8.10 -11.86
N ILE A 407 -16.40 8.11 -12.74
CA ILE A 407 -15.19 7.28 -12.61
C ILE A 407 -14.29 7.93 -11.55
N ASP A 408 -14.06 7.20 -10.46
CA ASP A 408 -13.25 7.64 -9.33
C ASP A 408 -11.80 7.16 -9.45
N HIS A 409 -11.56 6.04 -10.14
CA HIS A 409 -10.25 5.42 -10.35
C HIS A 409 -9.86 5.36 -11.85
N TRP A 410 -9.49 6.52 -12.41
CA TRP A 410 -9.16 6.65 -13.84
C TRP A 410 -7.89 5.91 -14.25
N SER A 411 -6.90 5.81 -13.36
CA SER A 411 -5.65 5.14 -13.70
C SER A 411 -5.85 3.63 -13.75
N GLU A 412 -6.61 3.07 -12.81
CA GLU A 412 -7.00 1.65 -12.86
C GLU A 412 -7.86 1.30 -14.09
N LEU A 413 -8.82 2.15 -14.48
CA LEU A 413 -9.59 1.95 -15.71
C LEU A 413 -8.71 1.99 -16.97
N ARG A 414 -7.78 2.95 -17.05
CA ARG A 414 -6.83 3.03 -18.19
C ARG A 414 -5.96 1.79 -18.29
N ASP A 415 -5.50 1.28 -17.16
CA ASP A 415 -4.71 0.05 -17.12
C ASP A 415 -5.53 -1.16 -17.59
N ALA A 416 -6.81 -1.27 -17.19
CA ALA A 416 -7.71 -2.33 -17.66
C ALA A 416 -7.97 -2.27 -19.16
N VAL A 417 -8.16 -1.07 -19.71
CA VAL A 417 -8.24 -0.88 -21.17
C VAL A 417 -6.93 -1.28 -21.83
N ARG A 418 -5.78 -0.95 -21.24
CA ARG A 418 -4.45 -1.27 -21.80
C ARG A 418 -4.20 -2.78 -21.91
N ILE A 419 -4.81 -3.62 -21.07
CA ILE A 419 -4.64 -5.08 -21.15
C ILE A 419 -4.99 -5.64 -22.53
N GLY A 420 -5.96 -5.06 -23.24
CA GLY A 420 -6.34 -5.49 -24.59
C GLY A 420 -5.25 -5.28 -25.67
N GLN A 421 -4.12 -4.66 -25.33
CA GLN A 421 -2.98 -4.45 -26.25
C GLN A 421 -1.96 -5.59 -26.22
N PHE A 422 -2.12 -6.54 -25.29
CA PHE A 422 -1.18 -7.66 -25.09
C PHE A 422 -1.75 -8.97 -25.64
N ALA A 423 -0.88 -9.97 -25.83
CA ALA A 423 -1.28 -11.24 -26.42
C ALA A 423 -2.29 -11.97 -25.52
N ASP A 424 -2.10 -11.91 -24.21
CA ASP A 424 -2.97 -12.52 -23.21
C ASP A 424 -3.13 -11.61 -21.97
N PRO A 425 -4.18 -11.81 -21.15
CA PRO A 425 -4.44 -10.95 -20.00
C PRO A 425 -3.40 -11.05 -18.87
N ASP A 426 -2.66 -12.16 -18.75
CA ASP A 426 -1.65 -12.35 -17.72
C ASP A 426 -0.36 -11.60 -18.06
N GLU A 427 0.08 -11.66 -19.33
CA GLU A 427 1.17 -10.83 -19.85
C GLU A 427 0.87 -9.34 -19.64
N GLY A 428 -0.33 -8.90 -20.04
CA GLY A 428 -0.75 -7.52 -19.89
C GLY A 428 -0.80 -7.07 -18.42
N PHE A 429 -1.26 -7.93 -17.52
CA PHE A 429 -1.27 -7.63 -16.09
C PHE A 429 0.15 -7.56 -15.49
N ALA A 430 1.05 -8.44 -15.91
CA ALA A 430 2.44 -8.43 -15.48
C ALA A 430 3.15 -7.14 -15.93
N GLU A 431 2.96 -6.73 -17.19
CA GLU A 431 3.56 -5.50 -17.72
C GLU A 431 2.99 -4.24 -17.05
N VAL A 432 1.66 -4.16 -16.87
CA VAL A 432 1.03 -3.07 -16.12
C VAL A 432 1.55 -3.01 -14.69
N SER A 433 1.70 -4.15 -14.02
CA SER A 433 2.20 -4.20 -12.64
C SER A 433 3.67 -3.75 -12.56
N ARG A 434 4.49 -4.11 -13.55
CA ARG A 434 5.87 -3.63 -13.70
C ARG A 434 5.93 -2.12 -13.91
N MET A 435 5.12 -1.58 -14.82
CA MET A 435 5.01 -0.13 -15.06
C MET A 435 4.59 0.63 -13.80
N ARG A 436 3.61 0.11 -13.05
CA ARG A 436 3.18 0.69 -11.78
C ARG A 436 4.32 0.75 -10.78
N SER A 437 5.09 -0.33 -10.63
CA SER A 437 6.22 -0.42 -9.71
C SER A 437 7.36 0.56 -10.01
N HIS A 438 7.58 0.89 -11.27
CA HIS A 438 8.61 1.87 -11.68
C HIS A 438 8.08 3.30 -11.78
N SER A 439 6.77 3.49 -11.89
CA SER A 439 6.19 4.83 -11.85
C SER A 439 6.38 5.45 -10.46
N HIS A 440 6.77 6.73 -10.41
CA HIS A 440 6.82 7.53 -9.19
C HIS A 440 5.97 8.79 -9.37
N PRO A 441 4.63 8.65 -9.42
CA PRO A 441 3.77 9.80 -9.62
C PRO A 441 3.92 10.78 -8.45
N SER A 442 4.02 12.07 -8.77
CA SER A 442 3.95 13.11 -7.75
C SER A 442 2.54 13.17 -7.16
N LEU A 443 2.44 13.35 -5.84
CA LEU A 443 1.16 13.57 -5.19
C LEU A 443 0.52 14.87 -5.71
N PRO A 444 -0.77 14.85 -6.07
CA PRO A 444 -1.52 16.09 -6.31
C PRO A 444 -1.46 17.00 -5.08
N PRO A 445 -1.55 18.33 -5.24
CA PRO A 445 -1.49 19.26 -4.11
C PRO A 445 -2.50 18.91 -3.02
N LYS A 446 -3.74 18.62 -3.40
CA LYS A 446 -4.78 18.11 -2.50
C LYS A 446 -5.17 16.72 -2.93
N VAL A 447 -5.16 15.77 -2.00
CA VAL A 447 -5.39 14.37 -2.33
C VAL A 447 -6.06 13.63 -1.19
N LEU A 448 -6.95 12.70 -1.52
CA LEU A 448 -7.61 11.80 -0.60
C LEU A 448 -6.99 10.40 -0.72
N SER A 449 -6.58 9.81 0.38
CA SER A 449 -5.88 8.52 0.39
C SER A 449 -6.34 7.66 1.56
N SER A 450 -6.33 6.34 1.36
CA SER A 450 -6.37 5.43 2.51
C SER A 450 -5.00 5.42 3.20
N ILE A 451 -4.98 5.19 4.51
CA ILE A 451 -3.74 5.17 5.29
C ILE A 451 -2.72 4.16 4.72
N HIS A 452 -3.19 3.01 4.22
CA HIS A 452 -2.35 2.00 3.57
C HIS A 452 -1.62 2.51 2.33
N LYS A 453 -2.32 3.27 1.48
CA LYS A 453 -1.74 3.84 0.26
C LYS A 453 -0.87 5.07 0.53
N ALA A 454 -1.09 5.73 1.67
CA ALA A 454 -0.26 6.83 2.16
C ALA A 454 1.00 6.36 2.91
N LYS A 455 1.14 5.06 3.22
CA LYS A 455 2.35 4.55 3.86
C LYS A 455 3.56 4.74 2.92
N GLY A 456 4.70 5.15 3.48
CA GLY A 456 5.88 5.60 2.74
C GLY A 456 5.81 7.03 2.18
N LEU A 457 4.62 7.65 2.12
CA LEU A 457 4.47 9.03 1.63
C LEU A 457 4.56 10.06 2.75
N GLU A 458 4.81 11.30 2.35
CA GLU A 458 4.91 12.46 3.25
C GLU A 458 4.19 13.65 2.61
N CYS A 459 3.62 14.53 3.44
CA CYS A 459 2.97 15.75 3.00
C CYS A 459 3.15 16.87 4.01
N ASP A 460 3.06 18.12 3.56
CA ASP A 460 3.12 19.28 4.45
C ASP A 460 1.98 19.26 5.49
N HIS A 461 0.75 19.07 5.02
CA HIS A 461 -0.43 19.06 5.88
C HIS A 461 -1.19 17.75 5.70
N ALA A 462 -1.55 17.09 6.81
CA ALA A 462 -2.41 15.92 6.80
C ALA A 462 -3.70 16.18 7.60
N MET A 463 -4.82 15.62 7.14
CA MET A 463 -6.09 15.63 7.85
C MET A 463 -6.64 14.21 7.95
N LEU A 464 -6.68 13.65 9.17
CA LEU A 464 -7.26 12.35 9.43
C LEU A 464 -8.76 12.50 9.69
N MET A 465 -9.56 11.87 8.83
CA MET A 465 -11.01 11.95 8.89
C MET A 465 -11.63 10.80 9.68
N ALA A 466 -12.81 11.06 10.26
CA ALA A 466 -13.64 10.08 10.93
C ALA A 466 -12.88 9.29 12.01
N CYS A 467 -12.23 9.98 12.93
CA CYS A 467 -11.51 9.33 14.03
C CYS A 467 -12.47 8.85 15.13
N ASP A 468 -13.34 7.90 14.77
CA ASP A 468 -14.35 7.30 15.63
C ASP A 468 -13.99 5.85 16.03
N LYS A 469 -14.77 5.26 16.95
CA LYS A 469 -14.59 3.88 17.42
C LYS A 469 -14.68 2.83 16.30
N GLY A 470 -15.48 3.09 15.26
CA GLY A 470 -15.66 2.17 14.14
C GLY A 470 -14.42 2.13 13.23
N GLN A 471 -13.72 3.25 13.08
CA GLN A 471 -12.49 3.33 12.29
C GLN A 471 -11.24 2.94 13.08
N PHE A 472 -11.20 3.26 14.37
CA PHE A 472 -10.04 3.11 15.24
C PHE A 472 -10.41 2.50 16.60
N THR A 473 -10.29 1.19 16.69
CA THR A 473 -10.52 0.39 17.91
C THR A 473 -9.27 0.29 18.79
N SER A 474 -9.34 -0.43 19.91
CA SER A 474 -8.19 -0.72 20.79
C SER A 474 -7.24 -1.81 20.27
N THR A 475 -7.54 -2.40 19.10
CA THR A 475 -6.71 -3.45 18.48
C THR A 475 -5.33 -2.92 18.12
N LEU A 476 -4.33 -3.80 18.12
CA LEU A 476 -2.96 -3.43 17.76
C LEU A 476 -2.88 -2.91 16.32
N TYR A 477 -3.62 -3.54 15.40
CA TYR A 477 -3.71 -3.07 14.02
C TYR A 477 -4.28 -1.65 13.90
N ALA A 478 -5.34 -1.32 14.66
CA ALA A 478 -5.92 0.02 14.64
C ALA A 478 -4.96 1.08 15.21
N LYS A 479 -4.23 0.74 16.28
CA LYS A 479 -3.16 1.58 16.85
C LYS A 479 -2.06 1.87 15.84
N SER A 480 -1.54 0.83 15.17
CA SER A 480 -0.51 0.98 14.13
C SER A 480 -1.00 1.84 12.96
N LYS A 481 -2.24 1.61 12.52
CA LYS A 481 -2.88 2.40 11.46
C LYS A 481 -3.00 3.89 11.85
N MET A 482 -3.40 4.18 13.09
CA MET A 482 -3.47 5.56 13.58
C MET A 482 -2.10 6.23 13.61
N TYR A 483 -1.08 5.52 14.11
CA TYR A 483 0.29 6.04 14.13
C TYR A 483 0.86 6.32 12.72
N VAL A 484 0.63 5.41 11.77
CA VAL A 484 1.02 5.63 10.36
C VAL A 484 0.35 6.89 9.81
N ALA A 485 -0.91 7.16 10.14
CA ALA A 485 -1.59 8.37 9.70
C ALA A 485 -0.93 9.65 10.24
N PHE A 486 -0.65 9.71 11.54
CA PHE A 486 -0.07 10.90 12.18
C PHE A 486 1.29 11.26 11.60
N SER A 487 2.11 10.23 11.38
CA SER A 487 3.47 10.44 10.89
C SER A 487 3.52 10.96 9.45
N ARG A 488 2.43 11.02 8.68
CA ARG A 488 2.47 11.55 7.30
C ARG A 488 2.71 13.07 7.23
N ALA A 489 2.28 13.81 8.26
CA ALA A 489 2.35 15.27 8.31
C ALA A 489 3.76 15.78 8.64
N LYS A 490 4.27 16.73 7.85
CA LYS A 490 5.53 17.45 8.12
C LYS A 490 5.34 18.77 8.85
N LYS A 491 4.24 19.49 8.58
CA LYS A 491 3.99 20.85 9.09
C LYS A 491 2.76 20.94 9.98
N SER A 492 1.64 20.32 9.59
CA SER A 492 0.46 20.26 10.46
C SER A 492 -0.38 19.01 10.30
N LEU A 493 -1.04 18.63 11.39
CA LEU A 493 -1.93 17.49 11.50
C LEU A 493 -3.30 17.97 12.01
N THR A 494 -4.35 17.70 11.24
CA THR A 494 -5.74 17.91 11.68
C THR A 494 -6.40 16.57 11.97
N LEU A 495 -7.00 16.43 13.15
CA LEU A 495 -7.76 15.25 13.56
C LEU A 495 -9.25 15.61 13.59
N VAL A 496 -10.07 14.92 12.80
CA VAL A 496 -11.53 15.06 12.85
C VAL A 496 -12.10 13.94 13.72
N VAL A 497 -12.32 14.25 14.99
CA VAL A 497 -12.76 13.30 16.02
C VAL A 497 -14.29 13.26 16.12
N SER A 498 -14.81 12.11 16.53
CA SER A 498 -16.24 12.01 16.88
C SER A 498 -16.42 12.14 18.39
N THR A 499 -17.34 13.00 18.81
CA THR A 499 -17.79 13.08 20.21
C THR A 499 -19.00 12.18 20.47
N SER A 500 -19.78 11.85 19.44
CA SER A 500 -20.91 10.91 19.56
C SER A 500 -20.51 9.44 19.54
N ASN A 501 -19.35 9.10 18.95
CA ASN A 501 -18.81 7.74 18.89
C ASN A 501 -17.28 7.76 19.04
N PRO A 502 -16.76 8.20 20.21
CA PRO A 502 -15.34 8.47 20.39
C PRO A 502 -14.47 7.23 20.25
N SER A 503 -13.34 7.38 19.57
CA SER A 503 -12.32 6.33 19.52
C SER A 503 -11.72 6.10 20.92
N PRO A 504 -11.55 4.85 21.38
CA PRO A 504 -10.87 4.54 22.63
C PRO A 504 -9.37 4.91 22.63
N LEU A 505 -8.81 5.29 21.47
CA LEU A 505 -7.42 5.72 21.34
C LEU A 505 -7.21 7.19 21.71
N PHE A 506 -8.28 7.94 21.98
CA PHE A 506 -8.22 9.33 22.42
C PHE A 506 -8.88 9.54 23.77
N LYS A 507 -8.31 10.46 24.54
CA LYS A 507 -8.98 11.12 25.64
C LYS A 507 -9.45 12.49 25.16
N LEU A 508 -10.76 12.72 25.20
CA LEU A 508 -11.43 13.94 24.70
C LEU A 508 -11.99 14.75 25.88
N ARG A 509 -12.06 16.08 25.71
CA ARG A 509 -12.78 16.98 26.63
C ARG A 509 -14.25 16.94 26.22
N TRP A 510 -15.10 16.69 27.21
CA TRP A 510 -16.55 16.69 27.06
C TRP A 510 -17.08 18.11 27.17
#